data_AF-A0A8J2VNI4-F1
#
_entry.id   AF-A0A8J2VNI4-F1
#
_cell.length_a   1.000
_cell.length_b   1.000
_cell.length_c   1.000
_cell.angle_alpha   90.00
_cell.angle_beta   90.00
_cell.angle_gamma   90.00
#
_symmetry.space_group_name_H-M   'P 1'
#
loop_
_entity.id
_entity.type
_entity.pdbx_description
1 polymer ?
#
loop_
_entity_poly.entity_id
_entity_poly.type
_entity_poly.pdbx_seq_one_letter_code
_entity_poly.pdbx_strand_id
1 'polypeptide(L)'
;MGSVAHIRQSDGKVQTVEEHLAGVQKLASRYGRTIGVERLAGLAGLLHDVGKYSDEFRNYLLDAVSHPERPPKRGTVDHSTAGGKMLYEGFHSEDNSVPEKIISEIVGNAIISHHMGLQDFLSPELESDYLKRVSEKPIDDFQTVVEAFYHHVLSQEDFQDYVKQCEIELTHFFKQNINKQNGQKLFLTLLTKYIFSCLIDADRTDTRCFEEKTSPTIDSQNDSLFEAYYKKLTDHLSDLNADPHRHTTINQLRAKMSQECDAFAEKPSGIYTLSIPTGGRKNVS
;
A
#
# COMPACT_ATOMS: atom_id res chain seq x y z
N MET A 1 -23.35 -3.66 -19.45
CA MET A 1 -23.04 -3.80 -18.01
C MET A 1 -21.95 -2.80 -17.71
N GLY A 2 -22.08 -2.01 -16.64
CA GLY A 2 -21.02 -1.08 -16.22
C GLY A 2 -19.76 -1.83 -15.77
N SER A 3 -18.63 -1.13 -15.71
CA SER A 3 -17.34 -1.71 -15.29
C SER A 3 -17.41 -2.19 -13.84
N VAL A 4 -17.14 -3.47 -13.60
CA VAL A 4 -17.25 -4.13 -12.30
C VAL A 4 -15.87 -4.25 -11.66
N ALA A 5 -15.71 -3.82 -10.41
CA ALA A 5 -14.51 -4.09 -9.63
C ALA A 5 -14.66 -5.39 -8.82
N HIS A 6 -15.79 -5.52 -8.12
CA HIS A 6 -16.08 -6.63 -7.23
C HIS A 6 -17.55 -7.05 -7.32
N ILE A 7 -17.80 -8.34 -7.06
CA ILE A 7 -19.14 -8.91 -6.91
C ILE A 7 -19.19 -9.57 -5.55
N ARG A 8 -20.05 -9.06 -4.68
CA ARG A 8 -20.15 -9.51 -3.30
C ARG A 8 -20.65 -10.94 -3.24
N GLN A 9 -19.97 -11.78 -2.47
CA GLN A 9 -20.30 -13.21 -2.40
C GLN A 9 -21.66 -13.49 -1.76
N SER A 10 -22.07 -12.66 -0.80
CA SER A 10 -23.28 -12.93 0.00
C SER A 10 -24.61 -12.66 -0.73
N ASP A 11 -24.64 -11.76 -1.71
CA ASP A 11 -25.88 -11.37 -2.39
C ASP A 11 -25.71 -10.94 -3.86
N GLY A 12 -24.51 -11.11 -4.43
CA GLY A 12 -24.24 -10.77 -5.82
C GLY A 12 -24.25 -9.27 -6.12
N LYS A 13 -24.28 -8.39 -5.10
CA LYS A 13 -24.19 -6.95 -5.33
C LYS A 13 -22.89 -6.62 -6.05
N VAL A 14 -22.95 -5.73 -7.03
CA VAL A 14 -21.80 -5.21 -7.77
C VAL A 14 -21.27 -3.97 -7.08
N GLN A 15 -19.94 -3.90 -6.94
CA GLN A 15 -19.20 -2.66 -6.74
C GLN A 15 -18.62 -2.26 -8.08
N THR A 16 -18.91 -1.04 -8.55
CA THR A 16 -18.35 -0.55 -9.81
C THR A 16 -16.87 -0.19 -9.63
N VAL A 17 -16.14 -0.10 -10.74
CA VAL A 17 -14.75 0.38 -10.73
C VAL A 17 -14.68 1.80 -10.15
N GLU A 18 -15.60 2.67 -10.53
CA GLU A 18 -15.69 4.05 -10.01
C GLU A 18 -15.88 4.08 -8.49
N GLU A 19 -16.83 3.31 -7.96
CA GLU A 19 -17.10 3.22 -6.51
C GLU A 19 -15.87 2.72 -5.75
N HIS A 20 -15.20 1.70 -6.29
CA HIS A 20 -14.01 1.13 -5.67
C HIS A 20 -12.83 2.12 -5.69
N LEU A 21 -12.52 2.72 -6.84
CA LEU A 21 -11.44 3.71 -6.95
C LEU A 21 -11.67 4.91 -6.01
N ALA A 22 -12.90 5.41 -5.89
CA ALA A 22 -13.24 6.48 -4.97
C ALA A 22 -13.08 6.07 -3.49
N GLY A 23 -13.50 4.85 -3.14
CA GLY A 23 -13.35 4.28 -1.80
C GLY A 23 -11.88 4.12 -1.39
N VAL A 24 -11.08 3.52 -2.28
CA VAL A 24 -9.63 3.32 -2.08
C VAL A 24 -8.89 4.65 -2.07
N GLN A 25 -9.18 5.60 -2.97
CA GLN A 25 -8.60 6.94 -2.94
C GLN A 25 -8.84 7.61 -1.58
N LYS A 26 -10.07 7.56 -1.05
CA LYS A 26 -10.41 8.19 0.23
C LYS A 26 -9.65 7.57 1.40
N LEU A 27 -9.54 6.24 1.44
CA LEU A 27 -8.80 5.53 2.48
C LEU A 27 -7.30 5.80 2.37
N ALA A 28 -6.72 5.65 1.18
CA ALA A 28 -5.30 5.88 0.94
C ALA A 28 -4.90 7.33 1.25
N SER A 29 -5.73 8.31 0.86
CA SER A 29 -5.55 9.72 1.20
C SER A 29 -5.49 9.93 2.72
N ARG A 30 -6.41 9.29 3.44
CA ARG A 30 -6.46 9.36 4.91
C ARG A 30 -5.22 8.75 5.56
N TYR A 31 -4.73 7.62 5.07
CA TYR A 31 -3.48 7.02 5.57
C TYR A 31 -2.27 7.89 5.25
N GLY A 32 -2.23 8.47 4.05
CA GLY A 32 -1.21 9.41 3.58
C GLY A 32 -1.07 10.65 4.47
N ARG A 33 -2.20 11.15 4.98
CA ARG A 33 -2.27 12.38 5.80
C ARG A 33 -1.36 12.35 7.04
N THR A 34 -1.14 11.17 7.64
CA THR A 34 -0.32 11.02 8.87
C THR A 34 1.10 11.58 8.73
N ILE A 35 1.68 11.51 7.52
CA ILE A 35 3.01 12.05 7.24
C ILE A 35 3.00 13.19 6.21
N GLY A 36 1.81 13.73 5.90
CA GLY A 36 1.65 14.83 4.95
C GLY A 36 1.79 14.44 3.47
N VAL A 37 1.45 13.19 3.11
CA VAL A 37 1.46 12.67 1.72
C VAL A 37 0.07 12.19 1.28
N GLU A 38 -0.94 12.97 1.64
CA GLU A 38 -2.35 12.66 1.42
C GLU A 38 -2.68 12.53 -0.07
N ARG A 39 -2.26 13.49 -0.90
CA ARG A 39 -2.56 13.51 -2.34
C ARG A 39 -1.79 12.43 -3.09
N LEU A 40 -0.52 12.20 -2.75
CA LEU A 40 0.29 11.13 -3.34
C LEU A 40 -0.35 9.75 -3.09
N ALA A 41 -0.78 9.48 -1.85
CA ALA A 41 -1.42 8.22 -1.51
C ALA A 41 -2.81 8.09 -2.17
N GLY A 42 -3.57 9.19 -2.21
CA GLY A 42 -4.84 9.26 -2.92
C GLY A 42 -4.70 8.98 -4.42
N LEU A 43 -3.68 9.52 -5.07
CA LEU A 43 -3.39 9.29 -6.49
C LEU A 43 -3.12 7.80 -6.77
N ALA A 44 -2.38 7.13 -5.88
CA ALA A 44 -2.17 5.68 -5.99
C ALA A 44 -3.50 4.92 -5.94
N GLY A 45 -4.36 5.25 -4.96
CA GLY A 45 -5.68 4.64 -4.83
C GLY A 45 -6.62 4.90 -6.02
N LEU A 46 -6.57 6.12 -6.57
CA LEU A 46 -7.39 6.53 -7.71
C LEU A 46 -7.05 5.78 -9.01
N LEU A 47 -5.79 5.34 -9.16
CA LEU A 47 -5.28 4.82 -10.42
C LEU A 47 -4.97 3.31 -10.41
N HIS A 48 -4.88 2.68 -9.24
CA HIS A 48 -4.36 1.32 -9.13
C HIS A 48 -5.07 0.28 -9.99
N ASP A 49 -6.39 0.45 -10.13
CA ASP A 49 -7.30 -0.50 -10.78
C ASP A 49 -7.93 0.03 -12.07
N VAL A 50 -7.40 1.13 -12.63
CA VAL A 50 -7.93 1.72 -13.87
C VAL A 50 -7.93 0.72 -15.04
N GLY A 51 -7.00 -0.24 -15.05
CA GLY A 51 -7.00 -1.30 -16.07
C GLY A 51 -8.24 -2.20 -16.04
N LYS A 52 -9.08 -2.17 -15.00
CA LYS A 52 -10.35 -2.89 -14.96
C LYS A 52 -11.40 -2.35 -15.92
N TYR A 53 -11.18 -1.17 -16.53
CA TYR A 53 -11.99 -0.67 -17.63
C TYR A 53 -11.70 -1.39 -18.97
N SER A 54 -10.68 -2.26 -19.05
CA SER A 54 -10.35 -2.96 -20.30
C SER A 54 -11.38 -4.04 -20.65
N ASP A 55 -11.53 -4.30 -21.94
CA ASP A 55 -12.39 -5.38 -22.42
C ASP A 55 -11.87 -6.76 -22.00
N GLU A 56 -10.54 -6.93 -21.91
CA GLU A 56 -9.92 -8.16 -21.39
C GLU A 56 -10.38 -8.46 -19.95
N PHE A 57 -10.33 -7.45 -19.07
CA PHE A 57 -10.76 -7.61 -17.68
C PHE A 57 -12.26 -7.85 -17.56
N ARG A 58 -13.06 -7.15 -18.37
CA ARG A 58 -14.51 -7.36 -18.45
C ARG A 58 -14.84 -8.80 -18.85
N ASN A 59 -14.19 -9.33 -19.88
CA ASN A 59 -14.41 -10.71 -20.33
C ASN A 59 -13.96 -11.73 -19.27
N TYR A 60 -12.83 -11.49 -18.62
CA TYR A 60 -12.36 -12.31 -17.50
C TYR A 60 -13.39 -12.39 -16.35
N LEU A 61 -14.03 -11.28 -15.99
CA LEU A 61 -15.09 -11.28 -14.98
C LEU A 61 -16.35 -12.02 -15.44
N LEU A 62 -16.77 -11.83 -16.70
CA LEU A 62 -17.91 -12.55 -17.26
C LEU A 62 -17.67 -14.06 -17.29
N ASP A 63 -16.47 -14.49 -17.61
CA ASP A 63 -16.07 -15.91 -17.59
C ASP A 63 -16.08 -16.47 -16.16
N ALA A 64 -15.57 -15.72 -15.18
CA ALA A 64 -15.58 -16.13 -13.78
C ALA A 64 -17.00 -16.30 -13.22
N VAL A 65 -17.94 -15.44 -13.63
CA VAL A 65 -19.36 -15.50 -13.20
C VAL A 65 -20.12 -16.60 -13.94
N SER A 66 -19.89 -16.77 -15.24
CA SER A 66 -20.59 -17.76 -16.07
C SER A 66 -20.11 -19.20 -15.85
N HIS A 67 -18.87 -19.40 -15.39
CA HIS A 67 -18.26 -20.71 -15.16
C HIS A 67 -17.70 -20.84 -13.73
N PRO A 68 -18.54 -20.81 -12.68
CA PRO A 68 -18.09 -20.88 -11.28
C PRO A 68 -17.40 -22.20 -10.91
N GLU A 69 -17.62 -23.26 -11.69
CA GLU A 69 -16.96 -24.57 -11.53
C GLU A 69 -15.48 -24.56 -11.99
N ARG A 70 -15.09 -23.55 -12.80
CA ARG A 70 -13.74 -23.38 -13.37
C ARG A 70 -13.39 -21.90 -13.54
N PRO A 71 -13.36 -21.12 -12.45
CA PRO A 71 -13.06 -19.70 -12.56
C PRO A 71 -11.63 -19.50 -13.07
N PRO A 72 -11.39 -18.47 -13.90
CA PRO A 72 -10.04 -18.12 -14.31
C PRO A 72 -9.19 -17.78 -13.08
N LYS A 73 -7.89 -18.08 -13.14
CA LYS A 73 -6.99 -17.91 -12.01
C LYS A 73 -6.84 -16.41 -11.69
N ARG A 74 -7.01 -16.04 -10.41
CA ARG A 74 -6.83 -14.64 -9.97
C ARG A 74 -5.45 -14.13 -10.38
N GLY A 75 -5.43 -12.96 -11.03
CA GLY A 75 -4.20 -12.29 -11.49
C GLY A 75 -3.70 -12.73 -12.87
N THR A 76 -4.49 -13.47 -13.66
CA THR A 76 -4.12 -13.79 -15.05
C THR A 76 -4.20 -12.60 -16.00
N VAL A 77 -5.05 -11.63 -15.69
CA VAL A 77 -5.23 -10.39 -16.47
C VAL A 77 -4.55 -9.24 -15.76
N ASP A 78 -3.65 -8.57 -16.46
CA ASP A 78 -2.92 -7.43 -15.92
C ASP A 78 -3.76 -6.15 -16.03
N HIS A 79 -4.35 -5.74 -14.91
CA HIS A 79 -5.05 -4.48 -14.78
C HIS A 79 -4.24 -3.40 -14.04
N SER A 80 -3.06 -3.78 -13.51
CA SER A 80 -2.21 -2.90 -12.72
C SER A 80 -1.35 -1.96 -13.57
N THR A 81 -0.99 -2.35 -14.80
CA THR A 81 -0.09 -1.54 -15.65
C THR A 81 -0.73 -0.27 -16.17
N ALA A 82 -2.05 -0.25 -16.42
CA ALA A 82 -2.72 0.88 -17.06
C ALA A 82 -2.57 2.19 -16.25
N GLY A 83 -2.77 2.16 -14.93
CA GLY A 83 -2.63 3.35 -14.09
C GLY A 83 -1.21 3.91 -14.06
N GLY A 84 -0.21 3.03 -13.97
CA GLY A 84 1.21 3.43 -14.03
C GLY A 84 1.61 3.98 -15.40
N LYS A 85 1.13 3.35 -16.48
CA LYS A 85 1.36 3.82 -17.86
C LYS A 85 0.73 5.20 -18.11
N MET A 86 -0.46 5.44 -17.57
CA MET A 86 -1.13 6.74 -17.67
C MET A 86 -0.34 7.87 -16.99
N LEU A 87 0.27 7.59 -15.83
CA LEU A 87 1.19 8.55 -15.18
C LEU A 87 2.49 8.74 -15.95
N TYR A 88 3.01 7.68 -16.56
CA TYR A 88 4.24 7.74 -17.35
C TYR A 88 4.05 8.61 -18.59
N GLU A 89 3.01 8.35 -19.39
CA GLU A 89 2.75 9.09 -20.64
C GLU A 89 2.33 10.55 -20.38
N GLY A 90 1.66 10.83 -19.25
CA GLY A 90 1.22 12.18 -18.90
C GLY A 90 2.27 13.06 -18.22
N PHE A 91 3.20 12.47 -17.46
CA PHE A 91 4.04 13.22 -16.50
C PHE A 91 5.52 12.81 -16.47
N HIS A 92 5.98 11.97 -17.40
CA HIS A 92 7.38 11.53 -17.50
C HIS A 92 8.07 11.92 -18.82
N SER A 93 7.64 13.01 -19.47
CA SER A 93 8.28 13.55 -20.69
C SER A 93 9.42 14.53 -20.37
N GLU A 94 10.26 14.88 -21.35
CA GLU A 94 11.35 15.85 -21.14
C GLU A 94 10.85 17.21 -20.62
N ASP A 95 9.68 17.64 -21.08
CA ASP A 95 9.05 18.92 -20.73
C ASP A 95 8.45 18.95 -19.31
N ASN A 96 8.27 17.79 -18.67
CA ASN A 96 7.73 17.69 -17.31
C ASN A 96 8.73 18.10 -16.24
N SER A 97 8.19 18.64 -15.13
CA SER A 97 8.96 19.03 -13.96
C SER A 97 9.61 17.81 -13.28
N VAL A 98 10.69 18.04 -12.53
CA VAL A 98 11.34 16.96 -11.75
C VAL A 98 10.35 16.34 -10.73
N PRO A 99 9.56 17.12 -9.97
CA PRO A 99 8.49 16.56 -9.13
C PRO A 99 7.49 15.68 -9.89
N GLU A 100 7.02 16.10 -11.07
CA GLU A 100 6.09 15.30 -11.88
C GLU A 100 6.66 13.93 -12.25
N LYS A 101 7.93 13.89 -12.70
CA LYS A 101 8.64 12.65 -13.00
C LYS A 101 8.77 11.75 -11.77
N ILE A 102 9.10 12.33 -10.61
CA ILE A 102 9.21 11.60 -9.35
C ILE A 102 7.84 11.05 -8.92
N ILE A 103 6.75 11.81 -9.07
CA ILE A 103 5.39 11.35 -8.77
C ILE A 103 5.04 10.17 -9.66
N SER A 104 5.28 10.30 -10.97
CA SER A 104 5.06 9.23 -11.93
C SER A 104 5.77 7.94 -11.52
N GLU A 105 7.05 8.02 -11.15
CA GLU A 105 7.81 6.85 -10.71
C GLU A 105 7.36 6.28 -9.35
N ILE A 106 7.18 7.11 -8.32
CA ILE A 106 6.80 6.65 -6.97
C ILE A 106 5.40 6.03 -6.98
N VAL A 107 4.44 6.76 -7.54
CA VAL A 107 3.03 6.37 -7.52
C VAL A 107 2.78 5.27 -8.55
N GLY A 108 3.35 5.39 -9.75
CA GLY A 108 3.26 4.37 -10.79
C GLY A 108 3.85 3.03 -10.34
N ASN A 109 4.97 3.04 -9.63
CA ASN A 109 5.56 1.83 -9.07
C ASN A 109 4.65 1.19 -8.00
N ALA A 110 4.09 1.99 -7.09
CA ALA A 110 3.13 1.49 -6.09
C ALA A 110 1.92 0.83 -6.76
N ILE A 111 1.38 1.46 -7.81
CA ILE A 111 0.27 0.94 -8.62
C ILE A 111 0.66 -0.39 -9.27
N ILE A 112 1.74 -0.46 -10.04
CA ILE A 112 2.09 -1.69 -10.77
C ILE A 112 2.41 -2.87 -9.84
N SER A 113 2.90 -2.56 -8.65
CA SER A 113 3.29 -3.57 -7.66
C SER A 113 2.13 -4.15 -6.84
N HIS A 114 0.91 -3.59 -6.91
CA HIS A 114 -0.13 -3.82 -5.89
C HIS A 114 -0.64 -5.27 -5.79
N HIS A 115 -0.36 -6.13 -6.78
CA HIS A 115 -0.63 -7.57 -6.70
C HIS A 115 0.59 -8.45 -6.48
N MET A 116 1.79 -7.98 -6.82
CA MET A 116 3.01 -8.79 -6.84
C MET A 116 3.94 -8.51 -5.66
N GLY A 117 3.59 -7.53 -4.81
CA GLY A 117 4.50 -6.97 -3.83
C GLY A 117 5.39 -5.90 -4.46
N LEU A 118 5.87 -4.95 -3.65
CA LEU A 118 6.74 -3.87 -4.12
C LEU A 118 8.03 -4.45 -4.71
N GLN A 119 8.21 -4.28 -6.03
CA GLN A 119 9.40 -4.79 -6.71
C GLN A 119 10.57 -3.83 -6.51
N ASP A 120 11.78 -4.39 -6.44
CA ASP A 120 13.01 -3.60 -6.46
C ASP A 120 13.33 -3.23 -7.91
N PHE A 121 12.72 -2.15 -8.39
CA PHE A 121 12.78 -1.72 -9.78
C PHE A 121 14.06 -0.95 -10.13
N LEU A 122 15.17 -1.22 -9.45
CA LEU A 122 16.51 -0.77 -9.83
C LEU A 122 17.46 -1.96 -9.77
N SER A 123 17.74 -2.53 -10.95
CA SER A 123 18.74 -3.57 -11.07
C SER A 123 20.16 -3.03 -10.81
N PRO A 124 21.13 -3.88 -10.43
CA PRO A 124 22.54 -3.51 -10.39
C PRO A 124 23.06 -2.86 -11.68
N GLU A 125 22.42 -3.16 -12.81
CA GLU A 125 22.70 -2.65 -14.15
C GLU A 125 22.07 -1.27 -14.43
N LEU A 126 21.46 -0.63 -13.43
CA LEU A 126 20.72 0.65 -13.53
C LEU A 126 19.50 0.59 -14.46
N GLU A 127 19.01 -0.60 -14.77
CA GLU A 127 17.75 -0.78 -15.48
C GLU A 127 16.58 -0.70 -14.50
N SER A 128 15.47 -0.09 -14.94
CA SER A 128 14.24 -0.04 -14.18
C SER A 128 13.16 -0.88 -14.83
N ASP A 129 12.80 -2.03 -14.23
CA ASP A 129 11.71 -2.85 -14.78
C ASP A 129 10.36 -2.12 -14.67
N TYR A 130 10.26 -1.08 -13.83
CA TYR A 130 9.11 -0.18 -13.81
C TYR A 130 9.05 0.56 -15.14
N LEU A 131 10.13 1.28 -15.49
CA LEU A 131 10.19 2.04 -16.74
C LEU A 131 9.95 1.13 -17.95
N LYS A 132 10.62 -0.02 -18.01
CA LYS A 132 10.40 -1.01 -19.08
C LYS A 132 8.93 -1.43 -19.16
N ARG A 133 8.28 -1.69 -18.02
CA ARG A 133 6.88 -2.13 -18.00
C ARG A 133 5.91 -1.04 -18.46
N VAL A 134 6.10 0.22 -18.07
CA VAL A 134 5.21 1.31 -18.51
C VAL A 134 5.47 1.75 -19.95
N SER A 135 6.71 1.72 -20.41
CA SER A 135 7.07 2.16 -21.75
C SER A 135 6.86 1.07 -22.81
N GLU A 136 7.22 -0.18 -22.53
CA GLU A 136 7.31 -1.24 -23.55
C GLU A 136 6.11 -2.21 -23.54
N LYS A 137 5.45 -2.41 -22.40
CA LYS A 137 4.34 -3.38 -22.33
C LYS A 137 3.11 -2.85 -23.08
N PRO A 138 2.63 -3.55 -24.14
CA PRO A 138 1.39 -3.18 -24.78
C PRO A 138 0.21 -3.47 -23.85
N ILE A 139 -0.78 -2.57 -23.89
CA ILE A 139 -2.09 -2.77 -23.26
C ILE A 139 -3.10 -2.58 -24.39
N ASP A 140 -3.78 -3.66 -24.75
CA ASP A 140 -4.85 -3.61 -25.74
C ASP A 140 -5.97 -2.69 -25.21
N ASP A 141 -6.48 -1.80 -26.06
CA ASP A 141 -7.49 -0.79 -25.74
C ASP A 141 -7.11 0.23 -24.65
N PHE A 142 -5.80 0.49 -24.45
CA PHE A 142 -5.32 1.48 -23.46
C PHE A 142 -6.01 2.84 -23.59
N GLN A 143 -6.18 3.34 -24.80
CA GLN A 143 -6.83 4.63 -25.03
C GLN A 143 -8.29 4.63 -24.56
N THR A 144 -9.03 3.55 -24.79
CA THR A 144 -10.41 3.38 -24.33
C THR A 144 -10.47 3.29 -22.80
N VAL A 145 -9.50 2.64 -22.16
CA VAL A 145 -9.37 2.62 -20.69
C VAL A 145 -9.17 4.03 -20.13
N VAL A 146 -8.29 4.82 -20.74
CA VAL A 146 -8.01 6.20 -20.33
C VAL A 146 -9.24 7.10 -20.53
N GLU A 147 -9.95 6.96 -21.65
CA GLU A 147 -11.20 7.68 -21.93
C GLU A 147 -12.30 7.32 -20.92
N ALA A 148 -12.43 6.04 -20.58
CA ALA A 148 -13.38 5.59 -19.57
C ALA A 148 -13.05 6.16 -18.17
N PHE A 149 -11.77 6.21 -17.80
CA PHE A 149 -11.34 6.89 -16.58
C PHE A 149 -11.75 8.37 -16.58
N TYR A 150 -11.46 9.11 -17.66
CA TYR A 150 -11.78 10.54 -17.71
C TYR A 150 -13.29 10.82 -17.75
N HIS A 151 -14.07 9.89 -18.29
CA HIS A 151 -15.52 10.02 -18.36
C HIS A 151 -16.21 9.68 -17.03
N HIS A 152 -15.74 8.64 -16.33
CA HIS A 152 -16.43 8.11 -15.16
C HIS A 152 -15.85 8.54 -13.82
N VAL A 153 -14.55 8.83 -13.75
CA VAL A 153 -13.85 8.97 -12.47
C VAL A 153 -13.44 10.41 -12.20
N LEU A 154 -12.70 11.02 -13.13
CA LEU A 154 -12.16 12.37 -12.94
C LEU A 154 -11.90 13.01 -14.30
N SER A 155 -12.35 14.24 -14.54
CA SER A 155 -12.08 14.90 -15.83
C SER A 155 -10.58 15.07 -16.08
N GLN A 156 -10.17 15.22 -17.35
CA GLN A 156 -8.75 15.43 -17.68
C GLN A 156 -8.18 16.69 -17.02
N GLU A 157 -8.97 17.77 -16.94
CA GLU A 157 -8.59 19.02 -16.27
C GLU A 157 -8.40 18.82 -14.76
N ASP A 158 -9.38 18.18 -14.10
CA ASP A 158 -9.30 17.90 -12.67
C ASP A 158 -8.15 16.93 -12.34
N PHE A 159 -7.84 15.99 -13.23
CA PHE A 159 -6.71 15.07 -13.07
C PHE A 159 -5.36 15.80 -13.13
N GLN A 160 -5.19 16.70 -14.11
CA GLN A 160 -4.00 17.54 -14.20
C GLN A 160 -3.86 18.41 -12.94
N ASP A 161 -4.95 18.99 -12.45
CA ASP A 161 -4.93 19.80 -11.23
C ASP A 161 -4.64 18.96 -9.98
N TYR A 162 -5.13 17.72 -9.91
CA TYR A 162 -4.79 16.79 -8.83
C TYR A 162 -3.29 16.48 -8.80
N VAL A 163 -2.67 16.26 -9.98
CA VAL A 163 -1.22 15.99 -10.06
C VAL A 163 -0.41 17.23 -9.69
N LYS A 164 -0.84 18.45 -10.07
CA LYS A 164 -0.22 19.70 -9.57
C LYS A 164 -0.29 19.82 -8.05
N GLN A 165 -1.42 19.42 -7.44
CA GLN A 165 -1.52 19.37 -5.97
C GLN A 165 -0.53 18.37 -5.35
N CYS A 166 -0.32 17.21 -6.00
CA CYS A 166 0.70 16.24 -5.60
C CYS A 166 2.12 16.84 -5.71
N GLU A 167 2.42 17.64 -6.73
CA GLU A 167 3.71 18.34 -6.86
C GLU A 167 3.96 19.31 -5.72
N ILE A 168 2.96 20.10 -5.34
CA ILE A 168 3.04 21.03 -4.21
C ILE A 168 3.29 20.24 -2.91
N GLU A 169 2.53 19.16 -2.69
CA GLU A 169 2.66 18.29 -1.53
C GLU A 169 4.06 17.66 -1.44
N LEU A 170 4.55 17.07 -2.53
CA LEU A 170 5.86 16.45 -2.60
C LEU A 170 6.99 17.46 -2.34
N THR A 171 6.88 18.65 -2.92
CA THR A 171 7.84 19.74 -2.71
C THR A 171 7.87 20.18 -1.24
N HIS A 172 6.70 20.27 -0.60
CA HIS A 172 6.60 20.61 0.81
C HIS A 172 7.19 19.50 1.70
N PHE A 173 6.84 18.25 1.41
CA PHE A 173 7.36 17.07 2.10
C PHE A 173 8.89 17.03 2.07
N PHE A 174 9.50 17.27 0.90
CA PHE A 174 10.97 17.31 0.79
C PHE A 174 11.60 18.48 1.55
N LYS A 175 11.00 19.67 1.50
CA LYS A 175 11.52 20.84 2.24
C LYS A 175 11.52 20.61 3.75
N GLN A 176 10.54 19.88 4.28
CA GLN A 176 10.46 19.59 5.72
C GLN A 176 11.37 18.46 6.16
N ASN A 177 11.55 17.43 5.33
CA ASN A 177 12.15 16.17 5.75
C ASN A 177 13.57 15.92 5.22
N ILE A 178 14.01 16.62 4.16
CA ILE A 178 15.32 16.40 3.54
C ILE A 178 16.26 17.58 3.81
N ASN A 179 17.21 17.37 4.73
CA ASN A 179 18.38 18.23 4.84
C ASN A 179 19.45 17.84 3.80
N LYS A 180 20.20 18.83 3.29
CA LYS A 180 21.13 18.75 2.14
C LYS A 180 22.29 17.72 2.25
N GLN A 181 22.37 16.93 3.32
CA GLN A 181 23.49 16.05 3.63
C GLN A 181 23.00 14.60 3.65
N ASN A 182 23.07 13.92 2.49
CA ASN A 182 22.85 12.47 2.28
C ASN A 182 21.54 11.87 2.83
N GLY A 183 20.64 11.46 1.93
CA GLY A 183 19.43 10.72 2.31
C GLY A 183 18.31 10.73 1.29
N GLN A 184 18.37 11.55 0.24
CA GLN A 184 17.30 11.70 -0.75
C GLN A 184 16.81 10.37 -1.35
N LYS A 185 17.74 9.50 -1.77
CA LYS A 185 17.41 8.19 -2.31
C LYS A 185 16.69 7.30 -1.28
N LEU A 186 17.18 7.28 -0.04
CA LEU A 186 16.56 6.53 1.05
C LEU A 186 15.15 7.05 1.34
N PHE A 187 14.97 8.38 1.38
CA PHE A 187 13.66 9.00 1.57
C PHE A 187 12.68 8.66 0.45
N LEU A 188 13.13 8.71 -0.81
CA LEU A 188 12.31 8.29 -1.95
C LEU A 188 11.88 6.82 -1.81
N THR A 189 12.81 5.92 -1.48
CA THR A 189 12.50 4.50 -1.25
C THR A 189 11.50 4.29 -0.11
N LEU A 190 11.68 5.00 1.02
CA LEU A 190 10.76 4.92 2.16
C LEU A 190 9.39 5.50 1.81
N LEU A 191 9.35 6.59 1.04
CA LEU A 191 8.12 7.19 0.56
C LEU A 191 7.37 6.23 -0.38
N THR A 192 8.04 5.63 -1.36
CA THR A 192 7.43 4.60 -2.22
C THR A 192 6.86 3.44 -1.40
N LYS A 193 7.60 2.93 -0.41
CA LYS A 193 7.12 1.88 0.50
C LYS A 193 5.89 2.32 1.30
N TYR A 194 5.87 3.57 1.75
CA TYR A 194 4.76 4.12 2.50
C TYR A 194 3.51 4.28 1.63
N ILE A 195 3.64 4.85 0.43
CA ILE A 195 2.54 4.98 -0.54
C ILE A 195 2.00 3.60 -0.93
N PHE A 196 2.88 2.64 -1.21
CA PHE A 196 2.50 1.25 -1.46
C PHE A 196 1.74 0.65 -0.28
N SER A 197 2.21 0.85 0.95
CA SER A 197 1.52 0.37 2.15
C SER A 197 0.12 0.99 2.30
N CYS A 198 -0.01 2.30 2.05
CA CYS A 198 -1.30 2.99 2.10
C CYS A 198 -2.26 2.42 1.05
N LEU A 199 -1.77 2.19 -0.17
CA LEU A 199 -2.57 1.63 -1.26
C LEU A 199 -3.07 0.22 -0.91
N ILE A 200 -2.18 -0.69 -0.49
CA ILE A 200 -2.54 -2.07 -0.17
C ILE A 200 -3.54 -2.14 0.98
N ASP A 201 -3.35 -1.34 2.03
CA ASP A 201 -4.27 -1.33 3.16
C ASP A 201 -5.63 -0.76 2.77
N ALA A 202 -5.65 0.28 1.92
CA ALA A 202 -6.86 0.90 1.42
C ALA A 202 -7.68 -0.03 0.52
N ASP A 203 -7.03 -0.68 -0.46
CA ASP A 203 -7.65 -1.64 -1.38
C ASP A 203 -8.31 -2.81 -0.62
N ARG A 204 -7.54 -3.42 0.31
CA ARG A 204 -8.04 -4.53 1.13
C ARG A 204 -9.16 -4.09 2.06
N THR A 205 -9.04 -2.91 2.66
CA THR A 205 -10.06 -2.39 3.57
C THR A 205 -11.34 -2.06 2.83
N ASP A 206 -11.27 -1.43 1.66
CA ASP A 206 -12.44 -1.12 0.83
C ASP A 206 -13.16 -2.41 0.42
N THR A 207 -12.41 -3.36 -0.16
CA THR A 207 -12.94 -4.67 -0.56
C THR A 207 -13.61 -5.39 0.62
N ARG A 208 -12.96 -5.42 1.79
CA ARG A 208 -13.52 -6.03 3.00
C ARG A 208 -14.81 -5.34 3.45
N CYS A 209 -14.83 -4.01 3.50
CA CYS A 209 -16.01 -3.25 3.90
C CYS A 209 -17.19 -3.50 2.96
N PHE A 210 -16.91 -3.57 1.65
CA PHE A 210 -17.91 -3.92 0.65
C PHE A 210 -18.50 -5.32 0.87
N GLU A 211 -17.65 -6.33 1.06
CA GLU A 211 -18.05 -7.73 1.31
C GLU A 211 -18.82 -7.89 2.62
N GLU A 212 -18.35 -7.27 3.70
CA GLU A 212 -18.93 -7.39 5.05
C GLU A 212 -20.14 -6.48 5.27
N LYS A 213 -20.46 -5.59 4.32
CA LYS A 213 -21.51 -4.56 4.47
C LYS A 213 -21.22 -3.62 5.64
N THR A 214 -19.94 -3.36 5.89
CA THR A 214 -19.48 -2.49 6.97
C THR A 214 -18.92 -1.18 6.40
N SER A 215 -18.70 -0.22 7.28
CA SER A 215 -17.93 0.98 6.96
C SER A 215 -16.53 0.84 7.56
N PRO A 216 -15.51 1.46 6.96
CA PRO A 216 -14.17 1.45 7.52
C PRO A 216 -14.18 2.07 8.91
N THR A 217 -13.98 1.23 9.92
CA THR A 217 -13.78 1.64 11.33
C THR A 217 -12.32 1.99 11.53
N ILE A 218 -12.08 3.19 12.07
CA ILE A 218 -10.72 3.71 12.30
C ILE A 218 -10.29 3.52 13.76
N ASP A 219 -11.27 3.52 14.66
CA ASP A 219 -11.09 3.11 16.05
C ASP A 219 -11.66 1.70 16.21
N SER A 220 -10.90 0.69 15.83
CA SER A 220 -11.03 -0.58 16.55
C SER A 220 -10.40 -0.37 17.92
N GLN A 221 -10.97 -1.00 18.94
CA GLN A 221 -10.57 -0.97 20.34
C GLN A 221 -9.16 -1.55 20.54
N ASN A 222 -8.16 -0.98 19.86
CA ASN A 222 -6.79 -1.45 19.80
C ASN A 222 -6.25 -1.49 21.22
N ASP A 223 -6.54 -0.47 22.03
CA ASP A 223 -6.16 -0.47 23.44
C ASP A 223 -6.65 -1.73 24.16
N SER A 224 -7.95 -2.06 24.08
CA SER A 224 -8.48 -3.27 24.73
C SER A 224 -7.87 -4.57 24.18
N LEU A 225 -7.52 -4.58 22.89
CA LEU A 225 -6.92 -5.73 22.22
C LEU A 225 -5.44 -5.90 22.60
N PHE A 226 -4.70 -4.79 22.62
CA PHE A 226 -3.30 -4.73 23.06
C PHE A 226 -3.19 -5.06 24.55
N GLU A 227 -4.12 -4.60 25.38
CA GLU A 227 -4.22 -5.01 26.80
C GLU A 227 -4.45 -6.52 26.91
N ALA A 228 -5.36 -7.09 26.12
CA ALA A 228 -5.59 -8.53 26.10
C ALA A 228 -4.36 -9.33 25.61
N TYR A 229 -3.63 -8.82 24.61
CA TYR A 229 -2.40 -9.43 24.11
C TYR A 229 -1.26 -9.32 25.11
N TYR A 230 -1.10 -8.15 25.74
CA TYR A 230 -0.12 -7.91 26.78
C TYR A 230 -0.36 -8.84 27.96
N LYS A 231 -1.61 -8.96 28.43
CA LYS A 231 -1.96 -9.90 29.50
C LYS A 231 -1.58 -11.34 29.13
N LYS A 232 -1.94 -11.81 27.93
CA LYS A 232 -1.59 -13.17 27.47
C LYS A 232 -0.07 -13.39 27.44
N LEU A 233 0.69 -12.40 27.01
CA LEU A 233 2.15 -12.45 27.00
C LEU A 233 2.70 -12.52 28.43
N THR A 234 2.23 -11.65 29.34
CA THR A 234 2.69 -11.59 30.73
C THR A 234 2.31 -12.86 31.51
N ASP A 235 1.14 -13.45 31.26
CA ASP A 235 0.75 -14.74 31.82
C ASP A 235 1.73 -15.84 31.36
N HIS A 236 2.03 -15.91 30.05
CA HIS A 236 2.98 -16.89 29.49
C HIS A 236 4.40 -16.72 30.05
N LEU A 237 4.88 -15.48 30.16
CA LEU A 237 6.17 -15.17 30.79
C LEU A 237 6.20 -15.57 32.27
N SER A 238 5.06 -15.48 32.97
CA SER A 238 4.95 -15.90 34.37
C SER A 238 5.07 -17.42 34.50
N ASP A 239 4.44 -18.17 33.59
CA ASP A 239 4.56 -19.63 33.55
C ASP A 239 6.01 -20.08 33.29
N LEU A 240 6.69 -19.45 32.34
CA LEU A 240 8.12 -19.72 32.06
C LEU A 240 9.02 -19.39 33.26
N ASN A 241 8.65 -18.37 34.04
CA ASN A 241 9.33 -18.02 35.28
C ASN A 241 9.02 -18.95 36.46
N ALA A 242 7.98 -19.79 36.36
CA ALA A 242 7.67 -20.83 37.32
C ALA A 242 8.33 -22.18 36.97
N ASP A 243 8.94 -22.30 35.78
CA ASP A 243 9.60 -23.52 35.32
C ASP A 243 10.82 -23.88 36.19
N PRO A 244 11.00 -25.16 36.60
CA PRO A 244 12.17 -25.62 37.35
C PRO A 244 13.53 -25.31 36.70
N HIS A 245 13.57 -25.20 35.37
CA HIS A 245 14.75 -24.84 34.58
C HIS A 245 15.01 -23.32 34.50
N ARG A 246 14.23 -22.50 35.20
CA ARG A 246 14.47 -21.05 35.34
C ARG A 246 15.89 -20.72 35.81
N HIS A 247 16.49 -21.57 36.63
CA HIS A 247 17.79 -21.32 37.24
C HIS A 247 18.96 -21.42 36.26
N THR A 248 18.73 -21.84 35.01
CA THR A 248 19.78 -21.77 33.99
C THR A 248 20.17 -20.32 33.72
N THR A 249 21.46 -20.06 33.52
CA THR A 249 21.98 -18.71 33.27
C THR A 249 21.29 -18.03 32.08
N ILE A 250 20.95 -18.80 31.04
CA ILE A 250 20.26 -18.28 29.85
C ILE A 250 18.85 -17.81 30.19
N ASN A 251 18.08 -18.58 30.94
CA ASN A 251 16.70 -18.20 31.29
C ASN A 251 16.67 -17.00 32.26
N GLN A 252 17.65 -16.88 33.15
CA GLN A 252 17.81 -15.67 33.99
C GLN A 252 18.10 -14.41 33.15
N LEU A 253 18.95 -14.52 32.13
CA LEU A 253 19.24 -13.40 31.22
C LEU A 253 18.04 -13.03 30.36
N ARG A 254 17.26 -14.02 29.88
CA ARG A 254 16.01 -13.78 29.13
C ARG A 254 14.97 -13.07 29.98
N ALA A 255 14.73 -13.56 31.20
CA ALA A 255 13.80 -12.92 32.14
C ALA A 255 14.21 -11.48 32.46
N LYS A 256 15.51 -11.24 32.71
CA LYS A 256 16.04 -9.89 32.93
C LYS A 256 15.79 -8.98 31.73
N MET A 257 16.08 -9.44 30.51
CA MET A 257 15.86 -8.66 29.29
C MET A 257 14.38 -8.35 29.06
N SER A 258 13.48 -9.31 29.32
CA SER A 258 12.03 -9.08 29.23
C SER A 258 11.55 -8.03 30.23
N GLN A 259 12.03 -8.09 31.48
CA GLN A 259 11.72 -7.10 32.52
C GLN A 259 12.25 -5.70 32.17
N GLU A 260 13.46 -5.63 31.61
CA GLU A 260 14.03 -4.37 31.12
C GLU A 260 13.18 -3.78 29.99
N CYS A 261 12.73 -4.58 29.02
CA CYS A 261 11.82 -4.13 27.96
C CYS A 261 10.47 -3.64 28.52
N ASP A 262 9.89 -4.39 29.45
CA ASP A 262 8.59 -4.10 30.06
C ASP A 262 8.62 -2.78 30.85
N ALA A 263 9.61 -2.62 31.73
CA ALA A 263 9.82 -1.37 32.47
C ALA A 263 10.14 -0.18 31.55
N PHE A 264 10.75 -0.43 30.39
CA PHE A 264 11.05 0.61 29.41
C PHE A 264 9.82 1.03 28.61
N ALA A 265 8.78 0.20 28.52
CA ALA A 265 7.56 0.50 27.77
C ALA A 265 6.79 1.72 28.32
N GLU A 266 7.02 2.11 29.58
CA GLU A 266 6.45 3.31 30.19
C GLU A 266 7.05 4.63 29.65
N LYS A 267 8.15 4.56 28.88
CA LYS A 267 8.78 5.76 28.32
C LYS A 267 7.97 6.33 27.14
N PRO A 268 8.06 7.64 26.88
CA PRO A 268 7.44 8.25 25.71
C PRO A 268 7.84 7.57 24.39
N SER A 269 7.00 7.66 23.37
CA SER A 269 7.34 7.09 22.05
C SER A 269 8.62 7.71 21.49
N GLY A 270 9.54 6.87 21.01
CA GLY A 270 10.83 7.30 20.49
C GLY A 270 11.66 6.16 19.90
N ILE A 271 12.82 6.50 19.35
CA ILE A 271 13.79 5.51 18.85
C ILE A 271 14.77 5.21 19.99
N TYR A 272 14.82 3.95 20.39
CA TYR A 272 15.66 3.47 21.47
C TYR A 272 16.56 2.33 21.03
N THR A 273 17.74 2.24 21.64
CA THR A 273 18.70 1.18 21.37
C THR A 273 18.67 0.15 22.49
N LEU A 274 18.49 -1.11 22.12
CA LEU A 274 18.61 -2.25 23.03
C LEU A 274 19.79 -3.12 22.56
N SER A 275 20.86 -3.13 23.35
CA SER A 275 22.05 -3.92 23.06
C SER A 275 21.82 -5.38 23.48
N ILE A 276 21.60 -6.25 22.49
CA ILE A 276 21.37 -7.69 22.71
C ILE A 276 22.53 -8.49 22.08
N PRO A 277 23.11 -9.50 22.76
CA PRO A 277 24.08 -10.39 22.17
C PRO A 277 23.51 -11.14 20.94
N THR A 278 24.40 -11.47 20.00
CA THR A 278 24.06 -12.16 18.75
C THR A 278 23.30 -13.46 19.03
N GLY A 279 22.12 -13.63 18.42
CA GLY A 279 21.23 -14.77 18.68
C GLY A 279 20.12 -14.52 19.72
N GLY A 280 20.16 -13.41 20.45
CA GLY A 280 19.12 -13.06 21.45
C GLY A 280 17.78 -12.57 20.88
N ARG A 281 17.75 -12.07 19.64
CA ARG A 281 16.51 -11.54 19.01
C ARG A 281 15.41 -12.60 18.78
N LYS A 282 15.76 -13.88 18.70
CA LYS A 282 14.80 -14.98 18.56
C LYS A 282 14.19 -15.42 19.90
N ASN A 283 14.69 -14.87 21.00
CA ASN A 283 14.50 -15.40 22.35
C ASN A 283 13.86 -14.36 23.29
N VAL A 284 13.12 -13.37 22.77
CA VAL A 284 12.15 -12.64 23.58
C VAL A 284 10.96 -13.58 23.76
N SER A 285 11.13 -14.51 24.69
CA SER A 285 10.18 -15.54 25.09
C SER A 285 10.50 -15.88 26.54
#